data_AF-A0A7W5X6C1-F1
#
_entry.id   AF-A0A7W5X6C1-F1
#
_cell.length_a   1.000
_cell.length_b   1.000
_cell.length_c   1.000
_cell.angle_alpha   90.00
_cell.angle_beta   90.00
_cell.angle_gamma   90.00
#
_symmetry.space_group_name_H-M   'P 1'
#
loop_
_entity.id
_entity.type
_entity.pdbx_description
1 polymer ?
#
loop_
_entity_poly.entity_id
_entity_poly.type
_entity_poly.pdbx_seq_one_letter_code
_entity_poly.pdbx_strand_id
1 'polypeptide(L)'
;MMNTSSNRHQFQEVIERYLGCPDPSQLKSYKSTFEAMSVSDALSSDLTRALKQDVRSTYYKAAISIAEAMVSIRKGYHSWAVIKLYYASFYLVRVAYAVRGYGIFRCGTLYTLHVSRNSQPIKRSGKGDHKVILNAFIKDYEGSEILLSNKINGQHTFEWLMGKRETVNYRDATFSEPGLSHFESSLSNGSLDSWITTYLNDASSIYCFLEDHAGLAVPLCFCRQILDEATDGGLVNLLSQDQQDVIATLLGEACTTGIDEIKALLVR
;
A
#
# COMPACT_ATOMS: atom_id res chain seq x y z
N MET A 1 26.26 3.58 21.34
CA MET A 1 25.65 3.78 20.01
C MET A 1 24.57 2.71 19.87
N MET A 2 23.29 3.05 20.00
CA MET A 2 22.22 2.08 19.75
C MET A 2 22.23 1.77 18.26
N ASN A 3 22.69 0.57 17.90
CA ASN A 3 22.54 0.05 16.55
C ASN A 3 21.05 -0.28 16.37
N THR A 4 20.27 0.69 15.94
CA THR A 4 18.90 0.46 15.49
C THR A 4 18.98 -0.18 14.11
N SER A 5 19.27 -1.49 14.06
CA SER A 5 19.19 -2.23 12.80
C SER A 5 17.73 -2.26 12.36
N SER A 6 17.33 -1.27 11.57
CA SER A 6 16.04 -1.29 10.88
C SER A 6 16.11 -2.40 9.84
N ASN A 7 15.15 -3.34 9.86
CA ASN A 7 14.98 -4.28 8.75
C ASN A 7 14.54 -3.51 7.51
N ARG A 8 15.47 -3.30 6.57
CA ARG A 8 15.23 -2.57 5.33
C ARG A 8 14.64 -3.51 4.28
N HIS A 9 14.09 -2.91 3.23
CA HIS A 9 13.60 -3.67 2.10
C HIS A 9 14.72 -4.44 1.43
N GLN A 10 14.51 -5.72 1.10
CA GLN A 10 15.55 -6.55 0.51
C GLN A 10 15.99 -6.02 -0.85
N PHE A 11 15.06 -5.42 -1.61
CA PHE A 11 15.39 -4.79 -2.89
C PHE A 11 16.45 -3.70 -2.73
N GLN A 12 16.32 -2.87 -1.69
CA GLN A 12 17.30 -1.83 -1.35
C GLN A 12 18.67 -2.46 -1.05
N GLU A 13 18.70 -3.52 -0.24
CA GLU A 13 19.93 -4.18 0.19
C GLU A 13 20.65 -4.92 -0.95
N VAL A 14 19.91 -5.50 -1.90
CA VAL A 14 20.51 -6.11 -3.10
C VAL A 14 21.22 -5.06 -3.93
N ILE A 15 20.58 -3.91 -4.18
CA ILE A 15 21.19 -2.83 -4.98
C ILE A 15 22.39 -2.22 -4.26
N GLU A 16 22.32 -1.99 -2.95
CA GLU A 16 23.46 -1.48 -2.17
C GLU A 16 24.68 -2.40 -2.27
N ARG A 17 24.46 -3.72 -2.15
CA ARG A 17 25.53 -4.72 -2.33
C ARG A 17 26.06 -4.73 -3.76
N TYR A 18 25.18 -4.63 -4.75
CA TYR A 18 25.58 -4.56 -6.16
C TYR A 18 26.44 -3.32 -6.47
N LEU A 19 26.11 -2.18 -5.87
CA LEU A 19 26.89 -0.94 -5.97
C LEU A 19 28.20 -0.99 -5.19
N GLY A 20 28.42 -2.02 -4.36
CA GLY A 20 29.58 -2.13 -3.49
C GLY A 20 29.56 -1.12 -2.34
N CYS A 21 28.38 -0.64 -1.92
CA CYS A 21 28.23 0.34 -0.85
C CYS A 21 28.30 -0.35 0.53
N PRO A 22 29.38 -0.18 1.31
CA PRO A 22 29.56 -0.90 2.58
C PRO A 22 28.77 -0.27 3.74
N ASP A 23 28.42 1.01 3.62
CA ASP A 23 27.70 1.78 4.62
C ASP A 23 26.53 2.53 3.96
N PRO A 24 25.27 2.20 4.30
CA PRO A 24 24.08 2.87 3.78
C PRO A 24 24.07 4.39 3.96
N SER A 25 24.77 4.92 4.97
CA SER A 25 24.88 6.37 5.17
C SER A 25 25.59 7.07 4.01
N GLN A 26 26.46 6.33 3.30
CA GLN A 26 27.24 6.81 2.18
C GLN A 26 26.54 6.62 0.84
N LEU A 27 25.39 5.96 0.79
CA LEU A 27 24.74 5.54 -0.46
C LEU A 27 24.57 6.69 -1.48
N LYS A 28 24.37 7.92 -1.02
CA LYS A 28 24.26 9.11 -1.87
C LYS A 28 25.48 9.33 -2.78
N SER A 29 26.68 8.92 -2.39
CA SER A 29 27.89 9.04 -3.22
C SER A 29 27.88 8.07 -4.42
N TYR A 30 27.10 6.99 -4.35
CA TYR A 30 26.95 5.99 -5.41
C TYR A 30 25.87 6.36 -6.44
N LYS A 31 25.25 7.54 -6.31
CA LYS A 31 24.13 7.97 -7.16
C LYS A 31 24.46 7.90 -8.64
N SER A 32 25.59 8.47 -9.08
CA SER A 32 25.96 8.48 -10.50
C SER A 32 26.18 7.07 -11.04
N THR A 33 26.80 6.19 -10.24
CA THR A 33 26.99 4.77 -10.57
C THR A 33 25.65 4.05 -10.70
N PHE A 34 24.73 4.30 -9.78
CA PHE A 34 23.38 3.76 -9.84
C PHE A 34 22.61 4.26 -11.07
N GLU A 35 22.60 5.57 -11.34
CA GLU A 35 21.92 6.13 -12.52
C GLU A 35 22.48 5.61 -13.85
N ALA A 36 23.76 5.22 -13.89
CA ALA A 36 24.41 4.63 -15.07
C ALA A 36 24.24 3.10 -15.19
N MET A 37 23.67 2.43 -14.18
CA MET A 37 23.56 0.97 -14.19
C MET A 37 22.53 0.47 -15.20
N SER A 38 22.69 -0.78 -15.61
CA SER A 38 21.68 -1.53 -16.35
C SER A 38 21.54 -2.92 -15.73
N VAL A 39 20.31 -3.43 -15.65
CA VAL A 39 20.03 -4.72 -15.01
C VAL A 39 20.57 -5.88 -15.84
N SER A 40 21.50 -6.66 -15.27
CA SER A 40 21.98 -7.92 -15.84
C SER A 40 21.03 -9.08 -15.52
N ASP A 41 21.17 -10.22 -16.19
CA ASP A 41 20.35 -11.41 -15.92
C ASP A 41 20.53 -11.93 -14.48
N ALA A 42 21.76 -11.94 -13.97
CA ALA A 42 22.04 -12.33 -12.59
C ALA A 42 21.39 -11.38 -11.59
N LEU A 43 21.53 -10.07 -11.81
CA LEU A 43 20.91 -9.06 -10.94
C LEU A 43 19.38 -9.11 -11.01
N SER A 44 18.81 -9.34 -12.20
CA SER A 44 17.37 -9.51 -12.41
C SER A 44 16.79 -10.61 -11.52
N SER A 45 17.45 -11.78 -11.48
CA SER A 45 17.04 -12.90 -10.63
C SER A 45 17.09 -12.53 -9.14
N ASP A 46 18.15 -11.87 -8.69
CA ASP A 46 18.30 -11.48 -7.29
C ASP A 46 17.30 -10.39 -6.87
N LEU A 47 17.08 -9.38 -7.71
CA LEU A 47 16.07 -8.35 -7.48
C LEU A 47 14.66 -8.92 -7.46
N THR A 48 14.35 -9.86 -8.36
CA THR A 48 13.05 -10.55 -8.39
C THR A 48 12.80 -11.30 -7.08
N ARG A 49 13.80 -12.04 -6.58
CA ARG A 49 13.71 -12.74 -5.29
C ARG A 49 13.46 -11.77 -4.14
N ALA A 50 14.17 -10.64 -4.14
CA ALA A 50 14.02 -9.59 -3.14
C ALA A 50 12.63 -8.94 -3.18
N LEU A 51 12.10 -8.65 -4.37
CA LEU A 51 10.74 -8.11 -4.52
C LEU A 51 9.69 -9.04 -3.95
N LYS A 52 9.81 -10.36 -4.20
CA LYS A 52 8.87 -11.35 -3.62
C LYS A 52 8.87 -11.32 -2.09
N GLN A 53 10.01 -11.05 -1.46
CA GLN A 53 10.07 -10.94 0.00
C GLN A 53 9.57 -9.59 0.51
N ASP A 54 9.82 -8.51 -0.23
CA ASP A 54 9.27 -7.19 0.06
C ASP A 54 7.75 -7.15 -0.09
N VAL A 55 7.18 -7.91 -1.03
CA VAL A 55 5.72 -8.11 -1.17
C VAL A 55 5.14 -8.67 0.13
N ARG A 56 5.66 -9.79 0.65
CA ARG A 56 5.16 -10.42 1.89
C ARG A 56 5.16 -9.47 3.08
N SER A 57 6.31 -8.85 3.33
CA SER A 57 6.48 -7.95 4.48
C SER A 57 5.65 -6.66 4.37
N THR A 58 5.50 -6.12 3.15
CA THR A 58 4.70 -4.90 2.91
C THR A 58 3.22 -5.20 2.89
N TYR A 59 2.80 -6.34 2.33
CA TYR A 59 1.42 -6.78 2.32
C TYR A 59 0.88 -6.98 3.74
N TYR A 60 1.66 -7.59 4.64
CA TYR A 60 1.24 -7.69 6.05
C TYR A 60 0.91 -6.32 6.66
N LYS A 61 1.73 -5.30 6.39
CA LYS A 61 1.45 -3.92 6.84
C LYS A 61 0.15 -3.37 6.26
N ALA A 62 -0.16 -3.68 4.99
CA ALA A 62 -1.43 -3.28 4.39
C ALA A 62 -2.62 -3.99 5.06
N ALA A 63 -2.58 -5.32 5.14
CA ALA A 63 -3.67 -6.14 5.65
C ALA A 63 -4.00 -5.82 7.12
N ILE A 64 -2.98 -5.70 7.99
CA ILE A 64 -3.20 -5.32 9.39
C ILE A 64 -3.78 -3.90 9.51
N SER A 65 -3.30 -2.95 8.69
CA SER A 65 -3.83 -1.58 8.71
C SER A 65 -5.30 -1.53 8.29
N ILE A 66 -5.72 -2.35 7.33
CA ILE A 66 -7.13 -2.49 6.93
C ILE A 66 -7.95 -3.05 8.10
N ALA A 67 -7.51 -4.17 8.68
CA ALA A 67 -8.22 -4.80 9.78
C ALA A 67 -8.37 -3.87 11.00
N GLU A 68 -7.30 -3.18 11.40
CA GLU A 68 -7.34 -2.19 12.48
C GLU A 68 -8.23 -0.99 12.15
N ALA A 69 -8.28 -0.56 10.89
CA ALA A 69 -9.18 0.51 10.48
C ALA A 69 -10.64 0.10 10.61
N MET A 70 -10.98 -1.14 10.25
CA MET A 70 -12.33 -1.68 10.42
C MET A 70 -12.73 -1.74 11.90
N VAL A 71 -11.83 -2.17 12.79
CA VAL A 71 -12.03 -2.10 14.24
C VAL A 71 -12.26 -0.65 14.68
N SER A 72 -11.48 0.29 14.12
CA SER A 72 -11.60 1.71 14.45
C SER A 72 -12.95 2.29 14.02
N ILE A 73 -13.44 1.95 12.81
CA ILE A 73 -14.78 2.32 12.33
C ILE A 73 -15.84 1.75 13.27
N ARG A 74 -15.76 0.46 13.60
CA ARG A 74 -16.73 -0.21 14.49
C ARG A 74 -16.82 0.43 15.87
N LYS A 75 -15.69 0.91 16.41
CA LYS A 75 -15.59 1.55 17.73
C LYS A 75 -15.84 3.07 17.68
N GLY A 76 -16.11 3.65 16.50
CA GLY A 76 -16.35 5.07 16.32
C GLY A 76 -15.09 5.95 16.25
N TYR A 77 -13.91 5.36 16.10
CA TYR A 77 -12.59 6.03 15.98
C TYR A 77 -12.25 6.35 14.51
N HIS A 78 -13.09 7.14 13.85
CA HIS A 78 -13.02 7.43 12.41
C HIS A 78 -11.75 8.17 11.96
N SER A 79 -11.26 9.14 12.74
CA SER A 79 -10.02 9.85 12.42
C SER A 79 -8.84 8.88 12.32
N TRP A 80 -8.77 7.89 13.23
CA TRP A 80 -7.77 6.83 13.16
C TRP A 80 -7.99 5.87 11.99
N ALA A 81 -9.24 5.56 11.65
CA ALA A 81 -9.55 4.74 10.48
C ALA A 81 -9.06 5.39 9.19
N VAL A 82 -9.30 6.69 8.98
CA VAL A 82 -8.82 7.44 7.81
C VAL A 82 -7.30 7.34 7.68
N ILE A 83 -6.58 7.56 8.79
CA ILE A 83 -5.11 7.47 8.80
C ILE A 83 -4.66 6.07 8.38
N LYS A 84 -5.22 5.02 9.00
CA LYS A 84 -4.86 3.62 8.71
C LYS A 84 -5.18 3.20 7.29
N LEU A 85 -6.33 3.60 6.74
CA LEU A 85 -6.74 3.27 5.37
C LEU A 85 -5.88 3.96 4.31
N TYR A 86 -5.42 5.19 4.58
CA TYR A 86 -4.39 5.83 3.75
C TYR A 86 -3.09 5.03 3.76
N TYR A 87 -2.59 4.64 4.93
CA TYR A 87 -1.36 3.85 5.03
C TYR A 87 -1.50 2.48 4.37
N ALA A 88 -2.64 1.80 4.55
CA ALA A 88 -2.95 0.56 3.85
C ALA A 88 -2.83 0.74 2.34
N SER A 89 -3.47 1.78 1.78
CA SER A 89 -3.42 2.10 0.35
C SER A 89 -1.99 2.40 -0.12
N PHE A 90 -1.21 3.14 0.66
CA PHE A 90 0.19 3.39 0.36
C PHE A 90 1.04 2.10 0.33
N TYR A 91 0.83 1.20 1.30
CA TYR A 91 1.49 -0.10 1.32
C TYR A 91 1.07 -0.96 0.12
N LEU A 92 -0.22 -0.97 -0.25
CA LEU A 92 -0.72 -1.65 -1.43
C LEU A 92 -0.11 -1.11 -2.73
N VAL A 93 0.10 0.21 -2.86
CA VAL A 93 0.81 0.78 -4.03
C VAL A 93 2.24 0.24 -4.13
N ARG A 94 2.93 0.07 -3.01
CA ARG A 94 4.28 -0.54 -2.99
C ARG A 94 4.22 -2.01 -3.38
N VAL A 95 3.23 -2.75 -2.90
CA VAL A 95 2.99 -4.15 -3.29
C VAL A 95 2.69 -4.24 -4.78
N ALA A 96 1.84 -3.37 -5.32
CA ALA A 96 1.49 -3.31 -6.74
C ALA A 96 2.73 -3.10 -7.61
N TYR A 97 3.60 -2.15 -7.26
CA TYR A 97 4.88 -1.99 -7.95
C TYR A 97 5.70 -3.28 -7.92
N ALA A 98 5.85 -3.90 -6.75
CA ALA A 98 6.68 -5.09 -6.59
C ALA A 98 6.13 -6.33 -7.32
N VAL A 99 4.80 -6.54 -7.29
CA VAL A 99 4.09 -7.58 -8.05
C VAL A 99 4.28 -7.37 -9.55
N ARG A 100 4.24 -6.12 -10.01
CA ARG A 100 4.48 -5.74 -11.41
C ARG A 100 5.97 -5.67 -11.79
N GLY A 101 6.87 -6.15 -10.92
CA GLY A 101 8.31 -6.26 -11.22
C GLY A 101 9.11 -4.97 -11.06
N TYR A 102 8.58 -3.97 -10.36
CA TYR A 102 9.27 -2.71 -10.07
C TYR A 102 9.63 -2.60 -8.59
N GLY A 103 10.89 -2.34 -8.29
CA GLY A 103 11.31 -2.00 -6.94
C GLY A 103 11.48 -0.50 -6.74
N ILE A 104 11.28 -0.06 -5.51
CA ILE A 104 11.50 1.32 -5.07
C ILE A 104 12.84 1.39 -4.36
N PHE A 105 13.71 2.29 -4.79
CA PHE A 105 15.05 2.46 -4.26
C PHE A 105 15.33 3.91 -3.88
N ARG A 106 15.97 4.14 -2.74
CA ARG A 106 16.39 5.47 -2.29
C ARG A 106 17.90 5.61 -2.37
N CYS A 107 18.36 6.57 -3.17
CA CYS A 107 19.76 6.98 -3.27
C CYS A 107 19.85 8.50 -3.37
N GLY A 108 19.75 9.17 -2.22
CA GLY A 108 19.60 10.63 -2.10
C GLY A 108 18.22 11.16 -2.54
N THR A 109 17.64 10.57 -3.59
CA THR A 109 16.27 10.75 -4.05
C THR A 109 15.64 9.37 -4.32
N LEU A 110 14.35 9.33 -4.67
CA LEU A 110 13.64 8.09 -4.95
C LEU A 110 13.74 7.71 -6.42
N TYR A 111 13.81 6.41 -6.66
CA TYR A 111 13.79 5.80 -7.98
C TYR A 111 12.85 4.61 -7.98
N THR A 112 12.35 4.29 -9.16
CA THR A 112 11.78 2.97 -9.46
C THR A 112 12.69 2.27 -10.45
N LEU A 113 12.87 0.96 -10.31
CA LEU A 113 13.65 0.16 -11.24
C LEU A 113 12.87 -1.11 -11.57
N HIS A 114 12.61 -1.33 -12.85
CA HIS A 114 12.05 -2.59 -13.34
C HIS A 114 13.15 -3.68 -13.27
N VAL A 115 12.79 -4.87 -12.81
CA VAL A 115 13.78 -5.96 -12.62
C VAL A 115 14.14 -6.69 -13.89
N SER A 116 13.54 -6.36 -15.04
CA SER A 116 13.88 -7.02 -16.31
C SER A 116 15.26 -6.59 -16.83
N ARG A 117 15.91 -7.50 -17.55
CA ARG A 117 17.19 -7.25 -18.21
C ARG A 117 17.19 -5.93 -19.00
N ASN A 118 18.32 -5.24 -18.97
CA ASN A 118 18.59 -3.96 -19.64
C ASN A 118 17.80 -2.76 -19.08
N SER A 119 16.92 -2.96 -18.08
CA SER A 119 16.21 -1.85 -17.44
C SER A 119 17.17 -0.92 -16.73
N GLN A 120 16.80 0.37 -16.68
CA GLN A 120 17.56 1.43 -16.02
C GLN A 120 16.72 2.10 -14.93
N PRO A 121 17.35 2.71 -13.91
CA PRO A 121 16.61 3.40 -12.88
C PRO A 121 15.86 4.63 -13.40
N ILE A 122 14.60 4.77 -12.99
CA ILE A 122 13.77 5.93 -13.31
C ILE A 122 13.69 6.81 -12.07
N LYS A 123 14.27 8.00 -12.15
CA LYS A 123 14.24 8.99 -11.08
C LYS A 123 12.83 9.52 -10.84
N ARG A 124 12.41 9.56 -9.58
CA ARG A 124 11.11 10.08 -9.13
C ARG A 124 11.32 11.37 -8.34
N SER A 125 10.97 12.49 -8.97
CA SER A 125 11.15 13.83 -8.42
C SER A 125 10.00 14.23 -7.50
N GLY A 126 10.31 14.93 -6.40
CA GLY A 126 9.32 15.55 -5.52
C GLY A 126 9.78 15.62 -4.07
N LYS A 127 8.89 16.05 -3.17
CA LYS A 127 9.13 16.16 -1.72
C LYS A 127 8.22 15.18 -0.98
N GLY A 128 8.79 14.50 0.01
CA GLY A 128 8.08 13.52 0.84
C GLY A 128 7.95 12.18 0.13
N ASP A 129 8.37 11.11 0.82
CA ASP A 129 8.52 9.80 0.19
C ASP A 129 7.18 9.24 -0.28
N HIS A 130 6.13 9.38 0.51
CA HIS A 130 4.82 8.82 0.14
C HIS A 130 4.25 9.52 -1.07
N LYS A 131 4.23 10.86 -1.07
CA LYS A 131 3.74 11.67 -2.18
C LYS A 131 4.49 11.37 -3.48
N VAL A 132 5.81 11.22 -3.42
CA VAL A 132 6.62 10.89 -4.60
C VAL A 132 6.24 9.53 -5.19
N ILE A 133 6.04 8.51 -4.35
CA ILE A 133 5.66 7.16 -4.81
C ILE A 133 4.22 7.12 -5.32
N LEU A 134 3.28 7.78 -4.65
CA LEU A 134 1.89 7.85 -5.12
C LEU A 134 1.79 8.58 -6.46
N ASN A 135 2.46 9.72 -6.61
CA ASN A 135 2.49 10.46 -7.87
C ASN A 135 3.18 9.67 -8.99
N ALA A 136 4.24 8.92 -8.66
CA ALA A 136 4.86 8.03 -9.62
C ALA A 136 3.89 6.93 -10.07
N PHE A 137 3.17 6.32 -9.13
CA PHE A 137 2.20 5.27 -9.45
C PHE A 137 1.06 5.80 -10.32
N ILE A 138 0.52 6.97 -10.00
CA ILE A 138 -0.51 7.61 -10.81
C ILE A 138 0.00 7.83 -12.23
N LYS A 139 1.17 8.45 -12.38
CA LYS A 139 1.77 8.70 -13.69
C LYS A 139 2.02 7.42 -14.48
N ASP A 140 2.47 6.37 -13.83
CA ASP A 140 2.84 5.12 -14.49
C ASP A 140 1.61 4.29 -14.91
N TYR A 141 0.48 4.43 -14.21
CA TYR A 141 -0.68 3.53 -14.35
C TYR A 141 -2.04 4.22 -14.59
N GLU A 142 -2.11 5.55 -14.74
CA GLU A 142 -3.38 6.27 -14.96
C GLU A 142 -4.19 5.75 -16.16
N GLY A 143 -3.52 5.19 -17.18
CA GLY A 143 -4.17 4.64 -18.37
C GLY A 143 -4.62 3.18 -18.25
N SER A 144 -4.25 2.47 -17.18
CA SER A 144 -4.52 1.02 -17.05
C SER A 144 -5.13 0.64 -15.70
N GLU A 145 -5.02 1.48 -14.67
CA GLU A 145 -5.51 1.21 -13.33
C GLU A 145 -6.94 1.70 -13.16
N ILE A 146 -7.89 0.80 -12.90
CA ILE A 146 -9.31 1.16 -12.82
C ILE A 146 -9.56 2.16 -11.69
N LEU A 147 -8.85 2.05 -10.56
CA LEU A 147 -8.97 2.99 -9.45
C LEU A 147 -8.43 4.39 -9.77
N LEU A 148 -7.74 4.57 -10.90
CA LEU A 148 -7.30 5.87 -11.41
C LEU A 148 -8.15 6.40 -12.57
N SER A 149 -9.11 5.59 -13.07
CA SER A 149 -9.94 5.91 -14.23
C SER A 149 -10.94 7.05 -13.97
N ASN A 150 -11.22 7.36 -12.71
CA ASN A 150 -12.11 8.43 -12.31
C ASN A 150 -11.55 9.18 -11.08
N LYS A 151 -12.22 10.26 -10.69
CA LYS A 151 -11.77 11.21 -9.67
C LYS A 151 -12.80 11.38 -8.58
N ILE A 152 -12.33 11.55 -7.35
CA ILE A 152 -13.15 11.93 -6.19
C ILE A 152 -12.96 13.43 -5.98
N ASN A 153 -14.02 14.21 -6.13
CA ASN A 153 -13.99 15.68 -6.03
C ASN A 153 -12.87 16.31 -6.89
N GLY A 154 -12.66 15.78 -8.11
CA GLY A 154 -11.66 16.28 -9.05
C GLY A 154 -10.21 15.84 -8.77
N GLN A 155 -9.96 14.98 -7.78
CA GLN A 155 -8.64 14.45 -7.44
C GLN A 155 -8.52 12.96 -7.80
N HIS A 156 -7.32 12.51 -8.16
CA HIS A 156 -7.08 11.06 -8.29
C HIS A 156 -7.22 10.38 -6.94
N THR A 157 -7.69 9.14 -6.96
CA THR A 157 -8.08 8.36 -5.78
C THR A 157 -7.03 8.37 -4.65
N PHE A 158 -5.75 8.09 -4.95
CA PHE A 158 -4.71 8.08 -3.93
C PHE A 158 -4.31 9.48 -3.46
N GLU A 159 -4.45 10.51 -4.30
CA GLU A 159 -4.24 11.90 -3.88
C GLU A 159 -5.34 12.34 -2.91
N TRP A 160 -6.59 11.96 -3.20
CA TRP A 160 -7.73 12.22 -2.33
C TRP A 160 -7.55 11.56 -0.95
N LEU A 161 -7.16 10.28 -0.90
CA LEU A 161 -6.86 9.58 0.35
C LEU A 161 -5.73 10.25 1.15
N MET A 162 -4.66 10.67 0.46
CA MET A 162 -3.57 11.42 1.09
C MET A 162 -4.07 12.76 1.66
N GLY A 163 -4.90 13.49 0.91
CA GLY A 163 -5.50 14.75 1.33
C GLY A 163 -6.41 14.61 2.55
N LYS A 164 -7.23 13.54 2.61
CA LYS A 164 -8.03 13.21 3.79
C LYS A 164 -7.15 12.94 5.01
N ARG A 165 -6.12 12.10 4.87
CA ARG A 165 -5.17 11.85 5.97
C ARG A 165 -4.42 13.10 6.40
N GLU A 166 -3.99 13.96 5.48
CA GLU A 166 -3.33 15.23 5.84
C GLU A 166 -4.27 16.15 6.62
N THR A 167 -5.54 16.20 6.24
CA THR A 167 -6.55 17.01 6.92
C THR A 167 -6.72 16.54 8.35
N VAL A 168 -7.09 15.27 8.53
CA VAL A 168 -7.36 14.66 9.83
C VAL A 168 -6.14 14.66 10.76
N ASN A 169 -4.95 14.39 10.23
CA ASN A 169 -3.77 14.16 11.07
C ASN A 169 -2.96 15.45 11.35
N TYR A 170 -3.13 16.50 10.56
CA TYR A 170 -2.28 17.71 10.68
C TYR A 170 -3.02 19.05 10.58
N ARG A 171 -4.14 19.13 9.86
CA ARG A 171 -4.84 20.41 9.65
C ARG A 171 -5.93 20.61 10.70
N ASP A 172 -6.64 19.55 11.05
CA ASP A 172 -7.64 19.59 12.11
C ASP A 172 -6.94 19.72 13.46
N ALA A 173 -7.46 20.63 14.31
CA ALA A 173 -6.88 20.89 15.62
C ALA A 173 -7.10 19.73 16.61
N THR A 174 -8.17 18.96 16.41
CA THR A 174 -8.53 17.79 17.20
C THR A 174 -9.14 16.74 16.29
N PHE A 175 -9.11 15.47 16.71
CA PHE A 175 -9.92 14.46 16.04
C PHE A 175 -11.41 14.71 16.25
N SER A 176 -12.22 14.17 15.33
CA SER A 176 -13.65 14.46 15.27
C SER A 176 -14.47 13.64 16.25
N GLU A 177 -13.90 12.63 16.91
CA GLU A 177 -14.67 11.73 17.77
C GLU A 177 -15.32 12.45 18.96
N PRO A 178 -16.56 12.04 19.32
CA PRO A 178 -17.34 10.90 18.79
C PRO A 178 -18.14 11.20 17.50
N GLY A 179 -17.92 12.34 16.84
CA GLY A 179 -18.60 12.70 15.60
C GLY A 179 -18.34 11.71 14.47
N LEU A 180 -19.42 11.33 13.77
CA LEU A 180 -19.34 10.60 12.51
C LEU A 180 -18.91 11.58 11.43
N SER A 181 -17.62 11.57 11.10
CA SER A 181 -17.11 12.35 9.98
C SER A 181 -16.23 11.44 9.11
N HIS A 182 -16.15 11.77 7.82
CA HIS A 182 -15.35 11.08 6.79
C HIS A 182 -15.87 9.74 6.25
N PHE A 183 -16.87 9.13 6.87
CA PHE A 183 -17.48 7.88 6.41
C PHE A 183 -18.99 8.00 6.37
N GLU A 184 -19.63 7.22 5.50
CA GLU A 184 -21.07 7.05 5.53
C GLU A 184 -21.51 6.52 6.92
N SER A 185 -22.54 7.14 7.48
CA SER A 185 -23.05 6.92 8.84
C SER A 185 -23.39 5.46 9.18
N SER A 186 -23.91 4.70 8.23
CA SER A 186 -24.26 3.30 8.35
C SER A 186 -23.07 2.34 8.38
N LEU A 187 -21.87 2.78 7.99
CA LEU A 187 -20.64 2.01 8.28
C LEU A 187 -20.40 1.86 9.78
N SER A 188 -20.88 2.81 10.58
CA SER A 188 -20.69 2.85 12.04
C SER A 188 -21.85 2.25 12.83
N ASN A 189 -23.00 2.01 12.19
CA ASN A 189 -24.24 1.58 12.86
C ASN A 189 -24.47 0.05 12.87
N GLY A 190 -23.44 -0.74 12.58
CA GLY A 190 -23.51 -2.20 12.52
C GLY A 190 -23.69 -2.77 11.11
N SER A 191 -23.72 -1.93 10.07
CA SER A 191 -23.85 -2.38 8.67
C SER A 191 -22.50 -2.53 7.95
N LEU A 192 -21.37 -2.47 8.66
CA LEU A 192 -20.02 -2.58 8.10
C LEU A 192 -19.85 -3.83 7.23
N ASP A 193 -20.33 -4.98 7.71
CA ASP A 193 -20.23 -6.28 7.02
C ASP A 193 -20.96 -6.25 5.66
N SER A 194 -22.16 -5.66 5.63
CA SER A 194 -22.94 -5.48 4.40
C SER A 194 -22.23 -4.57 3.42
N TRP A 195 -21.61 -3.49 3.90
CA TRP A 195 -20.88 -2.57 3.02
C TRP A 195 -19.62 -3.18 2.44
N ILE A 196 -18.89 -3.98 3.21
CA ILE A 196 -17.72 -4.71 2.70
C ILE A 196 -18.14 -5.62 1.55
N THR A 197 -19.22 -6.39 1.76
CA THR A 197 -19.80 -7.25 0.72
C THR A 197 -20.19 -6.42 -0.50
N THR A 198 -20.84 -5.27 -0.31
CA THR A 198 -21.23 -4.36 -1.40
C THR A 198 -20.01 -3.85 -2.17
N TYR A 199 -18.95 -3.40 -1.49
CA TYR A 199 -17.75 -2.88 -2.15
C TYR A 199 -17.01 -3.96 -2.92
N LEU A 200 -16.87 -5.15 -2.33
CA LEU A 200 -16.23 -6.27 -3.00
C LEU A 200 -17.10 -6.74 -4.20
N ASN A 201 -18.42 -6.71 -4.14
CA ASN A 201 -19.23 -7.14 -5.27
C ASN A 201 -19.52 -6.05 -6.32
N ASP A 202 -18.99 -4.83 -6.13
CA ASP A 202 -19.12 -3.72 -7.08
C ASP A 202 -18.14 -3.84 -8.26
N ALA A 203 -18.58 -4.54 -9.31
CA ALA A 203 -17.80 -4.73 -10.54
C ALA A 203 -17.46 -3.43 -11.28
N SER A 204 -18.19 -2.34 -11.03
CA SER A 204 -17.97 -1.05 -11.69
C SER A 204 -17.13 -0.07 -10.85
N SER A 205 -16.72 -0.47 -9.64
CA SER A 205 -15.94 0.37 -8.72
C SER A 205 -16.59 1.73 -8.42
N ILE A 206 -17.91 1.84 -8.54
CA ILE A 206 -18.68 3.06 -8.27
C ILE A 206 -18.36 3.59 -6.88
N TYR A 207 -18.36 2.73 -5.86
CA TYR A 207 -18.12 3.13 -4.48
C TYR A 207 -16.67 3.59 -4.21
N CYS A 208 -15.73 3.22 -5.08
CA CYS A 208 -14.36 3.74 -5.00
C CYS A 208 -14.27 5.23 -5.38
N PHE A 209 -15.32 5.78 -6.01
CA PHE A 209 -15.36 7.18 -6.46
C PHE A 209 -16.40 8.04 -5.72
N LEU A 210 -17.13 7.47 -4.78
CA LEU A 210 -18.08 8.20 -3.92
C LEU A 210 -17.39 8.62 -2.62
N GLU A 211 -17.43 9.91 -2.29
CA GLU A 211 -16.66 10.49 -1.19
C GLU A 211 -16.83 9.76 0.15
N ASP A 212 -18.07 9.45 0.52
CA ASP A 212 -18.42 8.85 1.81
C ASP A 212 -18.06 7.35 1.93
N HIS A 213 -17.74 6.72 0.80
CA HIS A 213 -17.43 5.29 0.71
C HIS A 213 -15.96 5.03 0.35
N ALA A 214 -15.35 5.91 -0.44
CA ALA A 214 -14.03 5.73 -1.04
C ALA A 214 -12.93 5.48 0.00
N GLY A 215 -13.06 6.05 1.21
CA GLY A 215 -12.11 5.83 2.29
C GLY A 215 -11.88 4.35 2.62
N LEU A 216 -12.93 3.53 2.55
CA LEU A 216 -12.86 2.09 2.80
C LEU A 216 -12.92 1.26 1.51
N ALA A 217 -13.74 1.66 0.53
CA ALA A 217 -13.92 0.91 -0.71
C ALA A 217 -12.61 0.79 -1.52
N VAL A 218 -11.85 1.88 -1.63
CA VAL A 218 -10.58 1.91 -2.39
C VAL A 218 -9.56 0.90 -1.86
N PRO A 219 -9.15 0.93 -0.57
CA PRO A 219 -8.15 -0.02 -0.08
C PRO A 219 -8.62 -1.47 -0.18
N LEU A 220 -9.92 -1.78 -0.01
CA LEU A 220 -10.44 -3.13 -0.14
C LEU A 220 -10.39 -3.64 -1.59
N CYS A 221 -10.93 -2.84 -2.53
CA CYS A 221 -10.95 -3.20 -3.94
C CYS A 221 -9.53 -3.31 -4.51
N PHE A 222 -8.65 -2.38 -4.13
CA PHE A 222 -7.25 -2.43 -4.54
C PHE A 222 -6.52 -3.63 -3.95
N CYS A 223 -6.77 -3.95 -2.68
CA CYS A 223 -6.18 -5.13 -2.03
C CYS A 223 -6.52 -6.39 -2.82
N ARG A 224 -7.80 -6.60 -3.15
CA ARG A 224 -8.24 -7.75 -3.95
C ARG A 224 -7.55 -7.81 -5.30
N GLN A 225 -7.59 -6.72 -6.05
CA GLN A 225 -6.96 -6.66 -7.36
C GLN A 225 -5.48 -7.06 -7.31
N ILE A 226 -4.72 -6.49 -6.35
CA ILE A 226 -3.29 -6.76 -6.22
C ILE A 226 -3.01 -8.19 -5.74
N LEU A 227 -3.87 -8.78 -4.91
CA LEU A 227 -3.75 -10.18 -4.51
C LEU A 227 -4.09 -11.15 -5.65
N ASP A 228 -5.03 -10.79 -6.51
CA ASP A 228 -5.32 -11.55 -7.73
C ASP A 228 -4.13 -11.48 -8.70
N GLU A 229 -3.59 -10.27 -8.96
CA GLU A 229 -2.36 -10.09 -9.76
C GLU A 229 -1.17 -10.89 -9.17
N ALA A 230 -1.01 -10.87 -7.85
CA ALA A 230 0.04 -11.64 -7.18
C ALA A 230 -0.15 -13.15 -7.35
N THR A 231 -1.39 -13.64 -7.18
CA THR A 231 -1.74 -15.06 -7.32
C THR A 231 -1.49 -15.53 -8.75
N ASP A 232 -1.91 -14.76 -9.75
CA ASP A 232 -1.69 -15.04 -11.17
C ASP A 232 -0.19 -15.08 -11.51
N GLY A 233 0.61 -14.24 -10.83
CA GLY A 233 2.08 -14.25 -10.89
C GLY A 233 2.76 -15.36 -10.06
N GLY A 234 2.00 -16.26 -9.44
CA GLY A 234 2.50 -17.37 -8.61
C GLY A 234 2.98 -16.97 -7.22
N LEU A 235 2.60 -15.79 -6.73
CA LEU A 235 2.85 -15.35 -5.36
C LEU A 235 1.64 -15.66 -4.48
N VAL A 236 1.72 -16.79 -3.79
CA VAL A 236 0.71 -17.28 -2.84
C VAL A 236 1.27 -17.34 -1.42
N ASN A 237 0.39 -17.45 -0.43
CA ASN A 237 0.74 -17.54 1.00
C ASN A 237 1.62 -16.35 1.41
N LEU A 238 1.08 -15.15 1.28
CA LEU A 238 1.87 -13.92 1.52
C LEU A 238 2.14 -13.69 3.00
N LEU A 239 1.35 -14.32 3.87
CA LEU A 239 1.37 -14.17 5.32
C LEU A 239 1.82 -15.47 6.00
N SER A 240 2.59 -15.34 7.09
CA SER A 240 2.82 -16.45 8.02
C SER A 240 1.57 -16.77 8.83
N GLN A 241 1.49 -17.97 9.43
CA GLN A 241 0.35 -18.34 10.27
C GLN A 241 0.08 -17.33 11.39
N ASP A 242 1.13 -16.91 12.11
CA ASP A 242 1.00 -15.90 13.17
C ASP A 242 0.40 -14.58 12.65
N GLN A 243 0.79 -14.14 11.45
CA GLN A 243 0.26 -12.93 10.83
C GLN A 243 -1.22 -13.10 10.45
N GLN A 244 -1.58 -14.27 9.92
CA GLN A 244 -2.96 -14.63 9.59
C GLN A 244 -3.84 -14.61 10.85
N ASP A 245 -3.35 -15.16 11.96
CA ASP A 245 -4.08 -15.25 13.22
C ASP A 245 -4.33 -13.86 13.85
N VAL A 246 -3.33 -12.97 13.78
CA VAL A 246 -3.48 -11.56 14.21
C VAL A 246 -4.55 -10.85 13.39
N ILE A 247 -4.51 -10.97 12.06
CA ILE A 247 -5.52 -10.36 11.19
C ILE A 247 -6.90 -10.95 11.47
N ALA A 248 -7.02 -12.27 11.59
CA ALA A 248 -8.29 -12.92 11.86
C ALA A 248 -8.90 -12.48 13.20
N THR A 249 -8.07 -12.26 14.22
CA THR A 249 -8.51 -11.74 15.53
C THR A 249 -9.10 -10.32 15.39
N LEU A 250 -8.40 -9.43 14.69
CA LEU A 250 -8.88 -8.06 14.45
C LEU A 250 -10.18 -8.04 13.64
N LEU A 251 -10.31 -8.91 12.64
CA LEU A 251 -11.55 -9.03 11.87
C LEU A 251 -12.72 -9.52 12.72
N GLY A 252 -12.47 -10.41 13.70
CA GLY A 252 -13.47 -10.84 14.68
C GLY A 252 -13.94 -9.74 15.62
N GLU A 253 -13.10 -8.73 15.89
CA GLU A 253 -13.51 -7.53 16.63
C GLU A 253 -14.29 -6.53 15.76
N ALA A 254 -13.98 -6.46 14.47
CA ALA A 254 -14.59 -5.49 13.55
C ALA A 254 -15.97 -5.93 13.05
N CYS A 255 -16.12 -7.21 12.71
CA CYS A 255 -17.27 -7.77 12.01
C CYS A 255 -18.05 -8.71 12.93
N THR A 256 -19.38 -8.57 12.96
CA THR A 256 -20.26 -9.48 13.73
C THR A 256 -20.85 -10.60 12.86
N THR A 257 -20.90 -10.38 11.55
CA THR A 257 -21.39 -11.29 10.51
C THR A 257 -20.50 -11.13 9.26
N GLY A 258 -20.54 -12.05 8.28
CA GLY A 258 -19.80 -11.85 7.01
C GLY A 258 -18.27 -11.77 7.11
N ILE A 259 -17.68 -12.25 8.21
CA ILE A 259 -16.22 -12.29 8.39
C ILE A 259 -15.51 -13.10 7.31
N ASP A 260 -16.20 -14.09 6.73
CA ASP A 260 -15.60 -15.06 5.83
C ASP A 260 -15.11 -14.43 4.52
N GLU A 261 -15.84 -13.45 3.95
CA GLU A 261 -15.42 -12.81 2.69
C GLU A 261 -14.18 -11.93 2.90
N ILE A 262 -14.18 -11.10 3.94
CA ILE A 262 -13.03 -10.24 4.25
C ILE A 262 -11.83 -11.04 4.74
N LYS A 263 -12.06 -12.13 5.48
CA LYS A 263 -11.01 -13.06 5.91
C LYS A 263 -10.43 -13.79 4.70
N ALA A 264 -11.28 -14.28 3.79
CA ALA A 264 -10.86 -14.92 2.55
C ALA A 264 -10.07 -13.96 1.65
N LEU A 265 -10.29 -12.65 1.76
CA LEU A 265 -9.47 -11.65 1.09
C LEU A 265 -8.12 -11.44 1.81
N LEU A 266 -8.16 -11.02 3.08
CA LEU A 266 -6.96 -10.52 3.76
C LEU A 266 -5.98 -11.61 4.23
N VAL A 267 -6.42 -12.86 4.33
CA VAL A 267 -5.64 -13.98 4.88
C VAL A 267 -4.99 -14.87 3.78
N ARG A 268 -5.08 -14.46 2.50
CA ARG A 268 -4.39 -15.12 1.36
C ARG A 268 -2.86 -15.02 1.43
#